data_AF-A0A177MG76-F1
#
_entry.id   AF-A0A177MG76-F1
#
_cell.length_a   1.000
_cell.length_b   1.000
_cell.length_c   1.000
_cell.angle_alpha   90.00
_cell.angle_beta   90.00
_cell.angle_gamma   90.00
#
_symmetry.space_group_name_H-M   'P 1'
#
loop_
_entity.id
_entity.type
_entity.pdbx_description
1 polymer ?
#
loop_
_entity_poly.entity_id
_entity_poly.type
_entity_poly.pdbx_seq_one_letter_code
_entity_poly.pdbx_strand_id
1 'polypeptide(L)'
;MTLIAQPGVSVIPTETCTVRYLNQYRCPYCQTEWEDEWDCGCNDRCPDCNKEIEPYESALIAGESAETELPGEEPASTNVTAAGVNRFFVVSYEIDYVHRVSVGITADSPESAQQIAEQAFNDATIWDDTAAIPLLSDEYLESGDESLVWECVAVALLPEPDYSVRQLKKEQAAMQVCRGLVEAYQQGEANGGSIDWEDLVQLIPLALQALGKSAL
;
A
#
# COMPACT_ATOMS: atom_id res chain seq x y z
N MET A 1 -25.56 -36.38 14.41
CA MET A 1 -26.91 -35.95 13.96
C MET A 1 -27.41 -34.93 14.97
N THR A 2 -27.28 -33.64 14.62
CA THR A 2 -28.31 -32.59 14.73
C THR A 2 -27.77 -31.44 13.87
N LEU A 3 -28.23 -31.35 12.63
CA LEU A 3 -27.99 -30.20 11.76
C LEU A 3 -29.03 -29.14 12.15
N ILE A 4 -28.59 -28.04 12.73
CA ILE A 4 -29.44 -26.86 12.93
C ILE A 4 -29.29 -26.02 11.67
N ALA A 5 -30.35 -26.00 10.85
CA ALA A 5 -30.44 -25.11 9.70
C ALA A 5 -30.62 -23.67 10.21
N GLN A 6 -29.69 -22.78 9.86
CA GLN A 6 -29.90 -21.34 10.04
C GLN A 6 -30.66 -20.78 8.83
N PRO A 7 -31.60 -19.84 9.06
CA PRO A 7 -32.43 -19.26 8.00
C PRO A 7 -31.58 -18.36 7.10
N GLY A 8 -31.91 -18.35 5.80
CA GLY A 8 -31.20 -17.60 4.79
C GLY A 8 -31.05 -16.12 5.16
N VAL A 9 -29.81 -15.71 5.39
CA VAL A 9 -29.44 -14.30 5.47
C VAL A 9 -29.59 -13.73 4.08
N SER A 10 -30.58 -12.87 3.90
CA SER A 10 -30.71 -12.03 2.72
C SER A 10 -29.47 -11.14 2.66
N VAL A 11 -28.56 -11.45 1.75
CA VAL A 11 -27.42 -10.60 1.43
C VAL A 11 -27.98 -9.36 0.76
N ILE A 12 -28.16 -8.29 1.53
CA ILE A 12 -28.24 -6.95 0.97
C ILE A 12 -26.85 -6.69 0.39
N PRO A 13 -26.70 -6.33 -0.89
CA PRO A 13 -25.41 -5.89 -1.40
C PRO A 13 -25.08 -4.60 -0.65
N THR A 14 -24.19 -4.69 0.33
CA THR A 14 -23.59 -3.52 0.94
C THR A 14 -22.75 -2.91 -0.17
N GLU A 15 -23.23 -1.79 -0.73
CA GLU A 15 -22.41 -0.95 -1.60
C GLU A 15 -21.16 -0.57 -0.80
N THR A 16 -20.03 -1.19 -1.12
CA THR A 16 -18.72 -0.77 -0.62
C THR A 16 -18.36 0.52 -1.35
N CYS A 17 -19.00 1.61 -0.94
CA CYS A 17 -18.61 2.96 -1.29
C CYS A 17 -17.29 3.23 -0.56
N THR A 18 -16.19 2.76 -1.16
CA THR A 18 -14.83 3.05 -0.69
C THR A 18 -14.59 4.53 -0.95
N VAL A 19 -14.80 5.33 0.09
CA VAL A 19 -14.47 6.76 0.05
C VAL A 19 -12.97 6.86 -0.24
N ARG A 20 -12.61 7.57 -1.30
CA ARG A 20 -11.23 7.89 -1.65
C ARG A 20 -10.99 9.38 -1.49
N TYR A 21 -9.76 9.76 -1.18
CA TYR A 21 -9.29 11.12 -1.05
C TYR A 21 -8.18 11.36 -2.07
N LEU A 22 -8.26 12.46 -2.82
CA LEU A 22 -7.14 13.02 -3.55
C LEU A 22 -6.37 13.92 -2.59
N ASN A 23 -5.24 13.42 -2.11
CA ASN A 23 -4.35 14.13 -1.22
C ASN A 23 -3.34 14.95 -2.02
N GLN A 24 -3.17 16.22 -1.65
CA GLN A 24 -2.19 17.12 -2.25
C GLN A 24 -1.06 17.39 -1.26
N TYR A 25 0.17 17.23 -1.72
CA TYR A 25 1.38 17.32 -0.90
C TYR A 25 2.35 18.37 -1.45
N ARG A 26 3.05 19.05 -0.54
CA ARG A 26 4.14 19.97 -0.88
C ARG A 26 5.28 19.75 0.11
N CYS A 27 6.43 19.29 -0.40
CA CYS A 27 7.60 19.08 0.45
C CYS A 27 8.24 20.43 0.84
N PRO A 28 8.33 20.79 2.12
CA PRO A 28 8.95 22.05 2.55
C PRO A 28 10.48 22.05 2.36
N TYR A 29 11.10 20.88 2.17
CA TYR A 29 12.55 20.73 2.07
C TYR A 29 13.09 20.90 0.64
N CYS A 30 12.44 20.27 -0.34
CA CYS A 30 12.87 20.32 -1.74
C CYS A 30 11.86 20.98 -2.69
N GLN A 31 10.71 21.44 -2.17
CA GLN A 31 9.64 22.13 -2.91
C GLN A 31 8.90 21.28 -3.94
N THR A 32 9.18 19.98 -4.02
CA THR A 32 8.42 19.04 -4.85
C THR A 32 6.96 19.00 -4.42
N GLU A 33 6.07 19.09 -5.40
CA GLU A 33 4.64 18.92 -5.24
C GLU A 33 4.19 17.64 -5.93
N TRP A 34 3.24 16.94 -5.31
CA TRP A 34 2.61 15.78 -5.90
C TRP A 34 1.22 15.60 -5.31
N GLU A 35 0.43 14.78 -5.97
CA GLU A 35 -0.87 14.34 -5.51
C GLU A 35 -0.93 12.82 -5.54
N ASP A 36 -1.71 12.24 -4.65
CA ASP A 36 -1.96 10.81 -4.67
C ASP A 36 -3.34 10.47 -4.10
N GLU A 37 -3.89 9.35 -4.55
CA GLU A 37 -5.19 8.83 -4.11
C GLU A 37 -5.02 7.85 -2.96
N TRP A 38 -5.78 8.09 -1.89
CA TRP A 38 -5.75 7.29 -0.66
C TRP A 38 -7.17 7.01 -0.18
N ASP A 39 -7.34 6.04 0.70
CA ASP A 39 -8.57 5.84 1.47
C ASP A 39 -8.73 6.85 2.62
N CYS A 40 -7.65 7.56 2.98
CA CYS A 40 -7.61 8.55 4.06
C CYS A 40 -6.68 9.75 3.74
N GLY A 41 -6.72 10.81 4.55
CA GLY A 41 -5.75 11.91 4.51
C GLY A 41 -4.38 11.52 5.07
N CYS A 42 -3.78 10.47 4.53
CA CYS A 42 -2.57 9.85 5.09
C CYS A 42 -1.30 10.59 4.63
N ASN A 43 -0.24 10.54 5.44
CA ASN A 43 1.09 11.08 5.09
C ASN A 43 1.72 10.29 3.95
N ASP A 44 2.56 10.95 3.14
CA ASP A 44 3.30 10.31 2.05
C ASP A 44 4.77 10.71 2.06
N ARG A 45 5.64 9.89 1.46
CA ARG A 45 7.07 10.20 1.32
C ARG A 45 7.33 10.96 0.03
N CYS A 46 7.97 12.11 0.14
CA CYS A 46 8.33 12.95 -0.99
C CYS A 46 9.12 12.15 -2.05
N PRO A 47 8.69 12.13 -3.33
CA PRO A 47 9.32 11.29 -4.35
C PRO A 47 10.76 11.72 -4.70
N ASP A 48 11.18 12.92 -4.31
CA ASP A 48 12.53 13.41 -4.60
C ASP A 48 13.48 13.34 -3.39
N CYS A 49 13.02 13.61 -2.16
CA CYS A 49 13.89 13.63 -0.96
C CYS A 49 13.51 12.60 0.11
N ASN A 50 12.46 11.82 -0.11
CA ASN A 50 11.98 10.72 0.74
C ASN A 50 11.56 11.10 2.17
N LYS A 51 11.43 12.40 2.47
CA LYS A 51 10.89 12.90 3.73
C LYS A 51 9.38 12.70 3.79
N GLU A 52 8.88 12.31 4.95
CA GLU A 52 7.45 12.17 5.24
C GLU A 52 6.78 13.54 5.29
N ILE A 53 5.72 13.71 4.51
CA ILE A 53 4.98 14.95 4.32
C ILE A 53 3.49 14.66 4.53
N GLU A 54 2.86 15.44 5.40
CA GLU A 54 1.40 15.42 5.55
C GLU A 54 0.73 16.13 4.36
N PRO A 55 -0.46 15.69 3.92
CA PRO A 55 -1.18 16.41 2.88
C PRO A 55 -1.65 17.77 3.40
N TYR A 56 -1.51 18.81 2.59
CA TYR A 56 -2.03 20.14 2.92
C TYR A 56 -3.51 20.30 2.53
N GLU A 57 -3.99 19.45 1.62
CA GLU A 57 -5.39 19.40 1.18
C GLU A 57 -5.77 17.95 0.85
N SER A 58 -6.98 17.53 1.27
CA SER A 58 -7.55 16.22 0.99
C SER A 58 -8.97 16.40 0.44
N ALA A 59 -9.16 16.16 -0.85
CA ALA A 59 -10.46 16.29 -1.51
C ALA A 59 -11.13 14.92 -1.66
N LEU A 60 -12.43 14.82 -1.36
CA LEU A 60 -13.20 13.58 -1.56
C LEU A 60 -13.35 13.25 -3.05
N ILE A 61 -12.94 12.06 -3.44
CA ILE A 61 -13.23 11.45 -4.74
C ILE A 61 -14.48 10.60 -4.53
N ALA A 62 -15.63 11.06 -5.03
CA ALA A 62 -16.85 10.28 -4.99
C ALA A 62 -16.64 9.00 -5.82
N GLY A 63 -16.77 7.83 -5.19
CA GLY A 63 -16.82 6.56 -5.91
C GLY A 63 -18.04 6.58 -6.85
N GLU A 64 -17.84 6.23 -8.12
CA GLU A 64 -18.95 6.06 -9.06
C GLU A 64 -19.94 5.05 -8.46
N SER A 65 -21.08 5.57 -8.03
CA SER A 65 -22.24 4.75 -7.70
C SER A 65 -22.63 4.07 -9.00
N ALA A 66 -22.40 2.76 -9.13
CA ALA A 66 -22.92 2.03 -10.25
C ALA A 66 -24.45 2.11 -10.17
N GLU A 67 -25.04 3.04 -10.93
CA GLU A 67 -26.49 3.19 -11.04
C GLU A 67 -27.06 1.84 -11.48
N THR A 68 -27.64 1.13 -10.54
CA THR A 68 -28.29 -0.15 -10.82
C THR A 68 -29.63 0.18 -11.45
N GLU A 69 -29.67 0.29 -12.77
CA GLU A 69 -30.93 0.23 -13.51
C GLU A 69 -31.59 -1.12 -13.20
N LEU A 70 -32.70 -1.07 -12.45
CA LEU A 70 -33.57 -2.23 -12.23
C LEU A 70 -34.20 -2.64 -13.56
N PRO A 71 -33.97 -3.86 -14.08
CA PRO A 71 -34.75 -4.34 -15.21
C PRO A 71 -36.11 -4.82 -14.71
N GLY A 72 -37.15 -4.12 -15.15
CA GLY A 72 -38.53 -4.58 -15.02
C GLY A 72 -38.78 -5.87 -15.82
N GLU A 73 -39.57 -6.74 -15.19
CA GLU A 73 -40.41 -7.82 -15.73
C GLU A 73 -39.77 -8.95 -16.58
N GLU A 74 -39.98 -10.19 -16.12
CA GLU A 74 -39.72 -11.43 -16.87
C GLU A 74 -40.43 -11.43 -18.24
N PRO A 75 -39.87 -12.16 -19.25
CA PRO A 75 -40.42 -13.50 -19.45
C PRO A 75 -39.41 -14.58 -19.87
N ALA A 76 -39.77 -15.80 -19.44
CA ALA A 76 -39.65 -17.07 -20.16
C ALA A 76 -38.25 -17.59 -20.53
N SER A 77 -37.79 -18.50 -19.67
CA SER A 77 -37.27 -19.83 -20.01
C SER A 77 -36.65 -20.00 -21.40
N THR A 78 -35.34 -19.79 -21.48
CA THR A 78 -34.51 -20.47 -22.48
C THR A 78 -33.30 -21.05 -21.76
N ASN A 79 -33.13 -22.36 -21.87
CA ASN A 79 -31.94 -23.07 -21.39
C ASN A 79 -30.71 -22.56 -22.15
N VAL A 80 -30.06 -21.55 -21.60
CA VAL A 80 -28.72 -21.15 -22.02
C VAL A 80 -27.73 -22.02 -21.24
N THR A 81 -27.08 -22.92 -21.95
CA THR A 81 -25.89 -23.63 -21.50
C THR A 81 -24.91 -22.63 -20.87
N ALA A 82 -24.60 -22.83 -19.59
CA ALA A 82 -23.66 -22.01 -18.83
C ALA A 82 -22.24 -22.15 -19.41
N ALA A 83 -21.96 -21.42 -20.49
CA ALA A 83 -20.60 -21.03 -20.83
C ALA A 83 -20.07 -20.22 -19.65
N GLY A 84 -18.95 -20.65 -19.07
CA GLY A 84 -18.41 -20.10 -17.83
C GLY A 84 -18.23 -18.58 -17.91
N VAL A 85 -19.16 -17.86 -17.28
CA VAL A 85 -18.99 -16.43 -17.03
C VAL A 85 -17.92 -16.34 -15.94
N ASN A 86 -16.72 -15.92 -16.29
CA ASN A 86 -15.70 -15.58 -15.28
C ASN A 86 -16.28 -14.45 -14.43
N ARG A 87 -16.58 -14.76 -13.17
CA ARG A 87 -17.00 -13.79 -12.16
C ARG A 87 -15.75 -13.35 -11.42
N PHE A 88 -15.62 -12.04 -11.20
CA PHE A 88 -14.57 -11.51 -10.34
C PHE A 88 -15.05 -11.47 -8.90
N PHE A 89 -14.12 -11.66 -7.97
CA PHE A 89 -14.36 -11.56 -6.54
C PHE A 89 -13.20 -10.82 -5.91
N VAL A 90 -13.50 -9.91 -5.00
CA VAL A 90 -12.53 -9.36 -4.05
C VAL A 90 -12.63 -10.19 -2.78
N VAL A 91 -11.50 -10.74 -2.34
CA VAL A 91 -11.40 -11.55 -1.13
C VAL A 91 -10.44 -10.87 -0.19
N SER A 92 -10.91 -10.55 1.02
CA SER A 92 -10.17 -9.84 2.05
C SER A 92 -10.17 -10.65 3.34
N TYR A 93 -9.18 -10.39 4.19
CA TYR A 93 -9.24 -10.81 5.58
C TYR A 93 -8.75 -9.69 6.50
N GLU A 94 -9.26 -9.68 7.72
CA GLU A 94 -8.81 -8.80 8.80
C GLU A 94 -8.30 -9.66 9.96
N ILE A 95 -7.26 -9.18 10.64
CA ILE A 95 -6.67 -9.83 11.82
C ILE A 95 -6.12 -8.77 12.78
N ASP A 96 -6.36 -8.93 14.07
CA ASP A 96 -5.80 -8.03 15.09
C ASP A 96 -4.30 -8.28 15.27
N TYR A 97 -3.53 -7.19 15.36
CA TYR A 97 -2.11 -7.24 15.68
C TYR A 97 -1.71 -6.18 16.70
N VAL A 98 -0.63 -6.46 17.43
CA VAL A 98 0.10 -5.51 18.26
C VAL A 98 1.28 -5.01 17.45
N HIS A 99 1.30 -3.70 17.16
CA HIS A 99 2.47 -3.02 16.63
C HIS A 99 3.45 -2.75 17.78
N ARG A 100 4.62 -3.35 17.74
CA ARG A 100 5.66 -3.20 18.75
C ARG A 100 6.93 -2.63 18.13
N VAL A 101 7.20 -1.37 18.48
CA VAL A 101 8.42 -0.66 18.07
C VAL A 101 9.36 -0.50 19.25
N SER A 102 10.64 -0.82 19.04
CA SER A 102 11.70 -0.62 20.02
C SER A 102 12.77 0.28 19.43
N VAL A 103 13.18 1.30 20.19
CA VAL A 103 14.27 2.22 19.82
C VAL A 103 15.35 2.24 20.89
N GLY A 104 16.59 2.52 20.50
CA GLY A 104 17.69 2.75 21.43
C GLY A 104 17.68 4.19 21.93
N ILE A 105 17.73 4.39 23.25
CA ILE A 105 17.81 5.74 23.84
C ILE A 105 18.89 5.77 24.92
N THR A 106 19.80 6.73 24.81
CA THR A 106 20.77 7.04 25.86
C THR A 106 20.23 8.19 26.71
N ALA A 107 19.96 7.93 27.99
CA ALA A 107 19.49 8.94 28.93
C ALA A 107 19.96 8.62 30.36
N ASP A 108 19.92 9.62 31.23
CA ASP A 108 20.35 9.49 32.63
C ASP A 108 19.32 8.75 33.52
N SER A 109 18.09 8.53 33.03
CA SER A 109 17.01 7.83 33.74
C SER A 109 15.99 7.22 32.78
N PRO A 110 15.23 6.19 33.20
CA PRO A 110 14.12 5.63 32.42
C PRO A 110 13.07 6.67 32.03
N GLU A 111 12.74 7.60 32.91
CA GLU A 111 11.74 8.64 32.67
C GLU A 111 12.20 9.62 31.59
N SER A 112 13.47 10.02 31.61
CA SER A 112 14.06 10.85 30.56
C SER A 112 14.13 10.10 29.22
N ALA A 113 14.46 8.80 29.24
CA ALA A 113 14.44 7.99 28.02
C ALA A 113 13.03 7.92 27.40
N GLN A 114 12.00 7.73 28.23
CA GLN A 114 10.62 7.72 27.76
C GLN A 114 10.20 9.07 27.17
N GLN A 115 10.57 10.19 27.82
CA GLN A 115 10.26 11.53 27.30
C GLN A 115 10.92 11.80 25.94
N ILE A 116 12.16 11.34 25.74
CA ILE A 116 12.84 11.44 24.45
C ILE A 116 12.10 10.62 23.39
N ALA A 117 11.67 9.39 23.71
CA ALA A 117 10.90 8.55 22.79
C ALA A 117 9.56 9.20 22.41
N GLU A 118 8.81 9.65 23.41
CA GLU A 118 7.49 10.25 23.22
C GLU A 118 7.57 11.54 22.39
N GLN A 119 8.57 12.38 22.65
CA GLN A 119 8.81 13.57 21.83
C GLN A 119 9.15 13.18 20.38
N ALA A 120 10.04 12.21 20.16
CA ALA A 120 10.39 11.75 18.82
C ALA A 120 9.18 11.15 18.08
N PHE A 121 8.29 10.46 18.78
CA PHE A 121 7.03 9.94 18.23
C PHE A 121 6.09 11.08 17.81
N ASN A 122 5.89 12.06 18.70
CA ASN A 122 5.04 13.22 18.42
C ASN A 122 5.59 14.09 17.28
N ASP A 123 6.91 14.12 17.11
CA ASP A 123 7.60 14.82 16.02
C ASP A 123 7.68 13.98 14.73
N ALA A 124 7.11 12.77 14.71
CA ALA A 124 7.18 11.81 13.60
C ALA A 124 8.61 11.44 13.16
N THR A 125 9.58 11.49 14.08
CA THR A 125 11.01 11.21 13.82
C THR A 125 11.50 9.91 14.45
N ILE A 126 10.70 9.26 15.29
CA ILE A 126 11.11 8.03 16.00
C ILE A 126 11.45 6.87 15.04
N TRP A 127 10.98 6.94 13.80
CA TRP A 127 11.18 5.94 12.74
C TRP A 127 12.40 6.21 11.85
N ASP A 128 13.11 7.33 12.04
CA ASP A 128 14.17 7.79 11.12
C ASP A 128 15.48 6.97 11.19
N ASP A 129 15.56 5.96 12.08
CA ASP A 129 16.74 5.12 12.32
C ASP A 129 18.06 5.92 12.39
N THR A 130 18.09 6.86 13.34
CA THR A 130 19.24 7.76 13.49
C THR A 130 20.28 7.16 14.44
N ALA A 131 21.54 7.58 14.33
CA ALA A 131 22.57 7.15 15.29
C ALA A 131 22.25 7.52 16.76
N ALA A 132 21.43 8.56 16.98
CA ALA A 132 21.01 9.00 18.32
C ALA A 132 19.83 8.19 18.86
N ILE A 133 18.89 7.82 17.97
CA ILE A 133 17.70 7.01 18.27
C ILE A 133 17.64 5.90 17.22
N PRO A 134 18.47 4.84 17.34
CA PRO A 134 18.46 3.75 16.38
C PRO A 134 17.18 2.95 16.50
N LEU A 135 16.59 2.58 15.36
CA LEU A 135 15.43 1.69 15.31
C LEU A 135 15.92 0.26 15.55
N LEU A 136 15.49 -0.35 16.65
CA LEU A 136 15.93 -1.68 17.06
C LEU A 136 15.00 -2.79 16.56
N SER A 137 13.69 -2.52 16.56
CA SER A 137 12.69 -3.44 16.03
C SER A 137 11.44 -2.68 15.61
N ASP A 138 10.81 -3.14 14.53
CA ASP A 138 9.48 -2.74 14.08
C ASP A 138 8.68 -4.02 13.78
N GLU A 139 7.91 -4.49 14.76
CA GLU A 139 7.28 -5.81 14.74
C GLU A 139 5.76 -5.69 14.74
N TYR A 140 5.11 -6.52 13.93
CA TYR A 140 3.67 -6.73 13.92
C TYR A 140 3.40 -8.13 14.46
N LEU A 141 2.84 -8.20 15.67
CA LEU A 141 2.58 -9.45 16.36
C LEU A 141 1.09 -9.75 16.33
N GLU A 142 0.68 -10.87 15.75
CA GLU A 142 -0.72 -11.31 15.79
C GLU A 142 -1.19 -11.38 17.26
N SER A 143 -2.37 -10.82 17.51
CA SER A 143 -3.01 -10.98 18.80
C SER A 143 -3.31 -12.47 19.01
N GLY A 144 -2.88 -13.03 20.14
CA GLY A 144 -3.10 -14.46 20.44
C GLY A 144 -4.56 -14.85 20.66
N ASP A 145 -5.46 -13.86 20.67
CA ASP A 145 -6.91 -14.03 20.72
C ASP A 145 -7.45 -13.94 19.28
N GLU A 146 -8.00 -15.04 18.78
CA GLU A 146 -8.37 -15.26 17.36
C GLU A 146 -9.40 -14.24 16.83
N SER A 147 -9.00 -13.40 15.86
CA SER A 147 -9.89 -12.49 15.13
C SER A 147 -9.64 -12.47 13.62
N LEU A 148 -9.28 -13.62 13.04
CA LEU A 148 -9.21 -13.76 11.58
C LEU A 148 -10.63 -13.79 10.99
N VAL A 149 -11.03 -12.71 10.32
CA VAL A 149 -12.33 -12.59 9.65
C VAL A 149 -12.12 -12.54 8.15
N TRP A 150 -12.88 -13.34 7.40
CA TRP A 150 -12.83 -13.36 5.93
C TRP A 150 -14.04 -12.64 5.35
N GLU A 151 -13.81 -11.90 4.26
CA GLU A 151 -14.84 -11.31 3.43
C GLU A 151 -14.63 -11.69 1.96
N CYS A 152 -15.73 -11.91 1.23
CA CYS A 152 -15.71 -12.17 -0.20
C CYS A 152 -16.87 -11.46 -0.87
N VAL A 153 -16.56 -10.56 -1.80
CA VAL A 153 -17.52 -9.73 -2.52
C VAL A 153 -17.40 -10.00 -4.02
N ALA A 154 -18.51 -10.34 -4.67
CA ALA A 154 -18.56 -10.46 -6.13
C ALA A 154 -18.52 -9.07 -6.78
N VAL A 155 -17.69 -8.88 -7.80
CA VAL A 155 -17.51 -7.59 -8.47
C VAL A 155 -17.62 -7.74 -9.99
N ALA A 156 -18.05 -6.68 -10.65
CA ALA A 156 -18.12 -6.62 -12.11
C ALA A 156 -16.73 -6.45 -12.74
N LEU A 157 -15.84 -5.74 -12.04
CA LEU A 157 -14.44 -5.48 -12.42
C LEU A 157 -13.59 -5.48 -11.15
N LEU A 158 -12.33 -5.89 -11.25
CA LEU A 158 -11.38 -5.79 -10.14
C LEU A 158 -11.03 -4.31 -9.90
N PRO A 159 -10.99 -3.86 -8.63
CA PRO A 159 -10.58 -2.49 -8.33
C PRO A 159 -9.12 -2.25 -8.71
N GLU A 160 -8.80 -1.01 -9.06
CA GLU A 160 -7.40 -0.58 -9.22
C GLU A 160 -6.65 -0.75 -7.89
N PRO A 161 -5.37 -1.17 -7.93
CA PRO A 161 -4.57 -1.33 -6.73
C PRO A 161 -4.45 -0.03 -5.93
N ASP A 162 -4.61 -0.12 -4.61
CA ASP A 162 -4.44 1.01 -3.71
C ASP A 162 -2.98 1.47 -3.59
N TYR A 163 -2.76 2.51 -2.78
CA TYR A 163 -1.44 3.04 -2.50
C TYR A 163 -0.46 1.98 -1.98
N SER A 164 -0.86 1.10 -1.06
CA SER A 164 0.04 0.10 -0.46
C SER A 164 0.63 -0.83 -1.52
N VAL A 165 -0.19 -1.23 -2.51
CA VAL A 165 0.27 -2.06 -3.62
C VAL A 165 1.13 -1.26 -4.59
N ARG A 166 0.82 0.01 -4.84
CA ARG A 166 1.64 0.89 -5.69
C ARG A 166 3.00 1.16 -5.07
N GLN A 167 3.05 1.41 -3.76
CA GLN A 167 4.28 1.58 -3.00
C GLN A 167 5.12 0.30 -2.95
N LEU A 168 4.49 -0.87 -2.72
CA LEU A 168 5.15 -2.16 -2.83
C LEU A 168 5.81 -2.36 -4.21
N LYS A 169 5.12 -1.99 -5.29
CA LYS A 169 5.68 -2.07 -6.66
C LYS A 169 6.86 -1.12 -6.86
N LYS A 170 6.83 0.09 -6.28
CA LYS A 170 7.96 1.04 -6.31
C LYS A 170 9.19 0.47 -5.60
N GLU A 171 9.01 -0.10 -4.41
CA GLU A 171 10.10 -0.70 -3.63
C GLU A 171 10.69 -1.94 -4.31
N GLN A 172 9.84 -2.80 -4.90
CA GLN A 172 10.29 -3.93 -5.70
C GLN A 172 11.12 -3.47 -6.91
N ALA A 173 10.66 -2.44 -7.62
CA ALA A 173 11.41 -1.87 -8.74
C ALA A 173 12.76 -1.28 -8.28
N ALA A 174 12.79 -0.56 -7.16
CA ALA A 174 14.01 -0.02 -6.58
C ALA A 174 15.03 -1.13 -6.27
N MET A 175 14.59 -2.22 -5.64
CA MET A 175 15.44 -3.37 -5.34
C MET A 175 15.94 -4.08 -6.61
N GLN A 176 15.11 -4.18 -7.64
CA GLN A 176 15.51 -4.71 -8.94
C GLN A 176 16.59 -3.85 -9.61
N VAL A 177 16.47 -2.52 -9.56
CA VAL A 177 17.52 -1.60 -10.04
C VAL A 177 18.82 -1.83 -9.28
N CYS A 178 18.78 -1.90 -7.95
CA CYS A 178 19.99 -2.17 -7.14
C CYS A 178 20.68 -3.48 -7.54
N ARG A 179 19.91 -4.56 -7.72
CA ARG A 179 20.46 -5.85 -8.19
C ARG A 179 21.06 -5.74 -9.59
N GLY A 180 20.33 -5.12 -10.52
CA GLY A 180 20.78 -4.92 -11.89
C GLY A 180 22.05 -4.08 -11.99
N LEU A 181 22.20 -3.04 -11.15
CA LEU A 181 23.43 -2.23 -11.09
C LEU A 181 24.64 -3.05 -10.62
N VAL A 182 24.46 -3.94 -9.62
CA VAL A 182 25.51 -4.85 -9.16
C VAL A 182 25.87 -5.85 -10.25
N GLU A 183 24.89 -6.41 -10.95
CA GLU A 183 25.11 -7.33 -12.07
C GLU A 183 25.85 -6.66 -13.23
N ALA A 184 25.43 -5.44 -13.64
CA ALA A 184 26.07 -4.66 -14.67
C ALA A 184 27.54 -4.35 -14.32
N TYR A 185 27.80 -3.98 -13.06
CA TYR A 185 29.17 -3.80 -12.56
C TYR A 185 30.00 -5.09 -12.66
N GLN A 186 29.46 -6.22 -12.19
CA GLN A 186 30.16 -7.51 -12.22
C GLN A 186 30.46 -7.98 -13.65
N GLN A 187 29.55 -7.75 -14.59
CA GLN A 187 29.75 -8.05 -16.01
C GLN A 187 30.82 -7.13 -16.61
N GLY A 188 30.78 -5.83 -16.32
CA GLY A 188 31.79 -4.88 -16.77
C GLY A 188 33.19 -5.24 -16.26
N GLU A 189 33.33 -5.63 -14.99
CA GLU A 189 34.59 -6.13 -14.43
C GLU A 189 35.09 -7.38 -15.18
N ALA A 190 34.21 -8.33 -15.50
CA ALA A 190 34.55 -9.52 -16.26
C ALA A 190 34.95 -9.22 -17.73
N ASN A 191 34.40 -8.16 -18.31
CA ASN A 191 34.60 -7.76 -19.71
C ASN A 191 35.73 -6.72 -19.91
N GLY A 192 36.55 -6.46 -18.87
CA GLY A 192 37.72 -5.59 -18.98
C GLY A 192 37.59 -4.22 -18.29
N GLY A 193 36.66 -4.09 -17.34
CA GLY A 193 36.52 -2.94 -16.44
C GLY A 193 35.61 -1.82 -16.95
N SER A 194 34.70 -2.10 -17.88
CA SER A 194 33.73 -1.11 -18.38
C SER A 194 32.32 -1.70 -18.40
N ILE A 195 31.38 -0.99 -17.80
CA ILE A 195 29.95 -1.32 -17.87
C ILE A 195 29.41 -0.97 -19.26
N ASP A 196 28.63 -1.87 -19.86
CA ASP A 196 27.96 -1.61 -21.12
C ASP A 196 26.72 -0.74 -20.92
N TRP A 197 26.51 0.24 -21.80
CA TRP A 197 25.36 1.14 -21.70
C TRP A 197 24.02 0.40 -21.80
N GLU A 198 23.98 -0.69 -22.56
CA GLU A 198 22.79 -1.53 -22.69
C GLU A 198 22.33 -2.09 -21.33
N ASP A 199 23.30 -2.44 -20.47
CA ASP A 199 23.02 -2.95 -19.12
C ASP A 199 22.39 -1.90 -18.21
N LEU A 200 22.67 -0.61 -18.45
CA LEU A 200 22.06 0.50 -17.73
C LEU A 200 20.71 0.90 -18.33
N VAL A 201 20.59 0.89 -19.66
CA VAL A 201 19.36 1.28 -20.37
C VAL A 201 18.19 0.38 -19.96
N GLN A 202 18.41 -0.92 -19.78
CA GLN A 202 17.38 -1.84 -19.31
C GLN A 202 16.88 -1.55 -17.88
N LEU A 203 17.66 -0.83 -17.06
CA LEU A 203 17.29 -0.48 -15.68
C LEU A 203 16.51 0.84 -15.60
N ILE A 204 16.58 1.69 -16.62
CA ILE A 204 15.93 3.02 -16.61
C ILE A 204 14.41 2.92 -16.41
N PRO A 205 13.65 2.04 -17.09
CA PRO A 205 12.22 1.91 -16.85
C PRO A 205 11.89 1.54 -15.40
N LEU A 206 12.67 0.64 -14.80
CA LEU A 206 12.51 0.24 -13.40
C LEU A 206 12.86 1.38 -12.44
N ALA A 207 13.88 2.18 -12.75
CA ALA A 207 14.25 3.35 -11.97
C ALA A 207 13.16 4.44 -12.02
N LEU A 208 12.57 4.69 -13.19
CA LEU A 208 11.44 5.61 -13.33
C LEU A 208 10.22 5.11 -12.55
N GLN A 209 9.91 3.82 -12.67
CA GLN A 209 8.84 3.19 -11.89
C GLN A 209 9.07 3.32 -10.38
N ALA A 210 10.29 3.06 -9.89
CA ALA A 210 10.66 3.19 -8.48
C ALA A 210 10.45 4.62 -7.96
N LEU A 211 10.73 5.62 -8.79
CA LEU A 211 10.55 7.05 -8.48
C LEU A 211 9.09 7.53 -8.65
N GLY A 212 8.15 6.65 -9.03
CA GLY A 212 6.78 7.04 -9.34
C GLY A 212 6.65 7.94 -10.58
N LYS A 213 7.66 7.90 -11.47
CA LYS A 213 7.69 8.71 -12.70
C LYS A 213 7.26 7.86 -13.88
N SER A 214 6.51 8.46 -14.81
CA SER A 214 6.16 7.81 -16.06
C SER A 214 7.42 7.48 -16.87
N ALA A 215 7.42 6.36 -17.60
CA ALA A 215 8.50 6.05 -18.54
C ALA A 215 8.66 7.17 -19.58
N LEU A 216 9.90 7.54 -19.89
CA LEU A 216 10.26 8.53 -20.92
C LEU A 216 9.89 8.06 -22.33
#